data_AF-A0A2S5GTV7-F1
#
_entry.id   AF-A0A2S5GTV7-F1
#
_cell.length_a   1.000
_cell.length_b   1.000
_cell.length_c   1.000
_cell.angle_alpha   90.00
_cell.angle_beta   90.00
_cell.angle_gamma   90.00
#
_symmetry.space_group_name_H-M   'P 1'
#
loop_
_entity.id
_entity.type
_entity.pdbx_description
1 polymer ?
#
loop_
_entity_poly.entity_id
_entity_poly.type
_entity_poly.pdbx_seq_one_letter_code
_entity_poly.pdbx_strand_id
1 'polypeptide(L)'
;MRRMGWAVAGVVVLAGFAGCGKKNEYPEGIRLVTYSSCVEGFKKSAGALPDVDARSATYCSCVLDGLQKSVPIKDYTAYDRMLVTDEKGPERDRIEKLVNGVINMCVEAQLKK
;
A
#
# COMPACT_ATOMS: atom_id res chain seq x y z
N MET A 1 21.28 -53.17 -9.09
CA MET A 1 20.16 -52.81 -9.98
C MET A 1 19.22 -51.88 -9.22
N ARG A 2 18.93 -50.66 -9.75
CA ARG A 2 17.78 -49.73 -9.46
C ARG A 2 17.57 -49.28 -7.99
N ARG A 3 17.34 -48.03 -7.59
CA ARG A 3 17.16 -46.65 -8.12
C ARG A 3 17.44 -45.73 -6.90
N MET A 4 18.34 -44.75 -6.96
CA MET A 4 18.06 -43.31 -7.21
C MET A 4 16.83 -42.74 -6.49
N GLY A 5 17.03 -41.76 -5.59
CA GLY A 5 16.09 -40.65 -5.43
C GLY A 5 15.72 -40.21 -4.00
N TRP A 6 16.42 -39.18 -3.53
CA TRP A 6 15.87 -37.97 -2.86
C TRP A 6 15.89 -37.81 -1.33
N ALA A 7 16.73 -36.83 -0.96
CA ALA A 7 16.43 -35.68 -0.10
C ALA A 7 16.51 -35.88 1.42
N VAL A 8 17.73 -35.61 1.91
CA VAL A 8 18.00 -34.94 3.18
C VAL A 8 17.19 -33.63 3.24
N ALA A 9 16.36 -33.45 4.26
CA ALA A 9 15.88 -32.14 4.67
C ALA A 9 15.93 -32.07 6.19
N GLY A 10 17.08 -31.58 6.68
CA GLY A 10 17.32 -31.31 8.09
C GLY A 10 16.32 -30.29 8.61
N VAL A 11 15.88 -30.54 9.84
CA VAL A 11 15.08 -29.66 10.68
C VAL A 11 15.77 -28.29 10.78
N VAL A 12 15.25 -27.28 10.08
CA VAL A 12 15.59 -25.89 10.35
C VAL A 12 14.66 -25.40 11.44
N VAL A 13 15.18 -25.37 12.65
CA VAL A 13 14.60 -24.68 13.80
C VAL A 13 14.54 -23.18 13.46
N LEU A 14 13.36 -22.68 13.08
CA LEU A 14 13.05 -21.26 13.03
C LEU A 14 12.86 -20.73 14.46
N ALA A 15 13.93 -20.74 15.25
CA ALA A 15 14.02 -20.00 16.49
C ALA A 15 14.45 -18.57 16.17
N GLY A 16 13.48 -17.67 16.07
CA GLY A 16 13.71 -16.24 15.92
C GLY A 16 12.63 -15.60 15.08
N PHE A 17 11.55 -15.18 15.73
CA PHE A 17 10.72 -13.98 15.50
C PHE A 17 9.38 -14.15 16.24
N ALA A 18 9.43 -14.51 17.53
CA ALA A 18 8.32 -14.27 18.46
C ALA A 18 8.30 -12.79 18.92
N GLY A 19 8.58 -11.88 17.98
CA GLY A 19 8.25 -10.47 18.13
C GLY A 19 6.81 -10.30 17.66
N CYS A 20 5.89 -10.17 18.61
CA CYS A 20 4.51 -9.79 18.37
C CYS A 20 4.40 -8.58 17.42
N GLY A 21 4.19 -8.85 16.13
CA GLY A 21 3.11 -8.28 15.35
C GLY A 21 2.95 -6.76 15.30
N LYS A 22 4.00 -5.96 15.44
CA LYS A 22 3.93 -4.58 14.90
C LYS A 22 4.12 -4.67 13.40
N LYS A 23 3.01 -4.89 12.68
CA LYS A 23 2.90 -4.42 11.29
C LYS A 23 3.45 -3.00 11.28
N ASN A 24 4.26 -2.64 10.29
CA ASN A 24 4.66 -1.26 10.00
C ASN A 24 3.42 -0.47 9.54
N GLU A 25 2.39 -0.43 10.39
CA GLU A 25 1.19 0.34 10.18
C GLU A 25 1.53 1.80 10.42
N TYR A 26 1.00 2.65 9.56
CA TYR A 26 1.09 4.07 9.77
C TYR A 26 0.39 4.44 11.09
N PRO A 27 0.81 5.55 11.75
CA PRO A 27 0.09 6.08 12.90
C PRO A 27 -1.39 6.26 12.58
N GLU A 28 -2.26 6.01 13.57
CA GLU A 28 -3.72 6.01 13.36
C GLU A 28 -4.24 7.29 12.70
N GLY A 29 -3.75 8.46 13.15
CA GLY A 29 -4.12 9.75 12.54
C GLY A 29 -3.77 9.82 11.06
N ILE A 30 -2.60 9.31 10.65
CA ILE A 30 -2.20 9.27 9.24
C ILE A 30 -3.09 8.32 8.46
N ARG A 31 -3.39 7.13 8.99
CA ARG A 31 -4.28 6.16 8.32
C ARG A 31 -5.65 6.76 8.05
N LEU A 32 -6.25 7.39 9.07
CA LEU A 32 -7.56 8.00 8.97
C LEU A 32 -7.58 9.11 7.94
N VAL A 33 -6.60 10.03 7.99
CA VAL A 33 -6.49 11.15 7.05
C VAL A 33 -6.28 10.65 5.63
N THR A 34 -5.31 9.74 5.41
CA THR A 34 -5.05 9.15 4.09
C THR A 34 -6.30 8.48 3.51
N TYR A 35 -7.00 7.69 4.32
CA TYR A 35 -8.22 7.02 3.88
C TYR A 35 -9.34 8.02 3.56
N SER A 36 -9.61 8.98 4.46
CA SER A 36 -10.67 9.96 4.24
C SER A 36 -10.41 10.83 3.02
N SER A 37 -9.17 11.30 2.84
CA SER A 37 -8.76 12.10 1.69
C SER A 37 -8.85 11.30 0.39
N CYS A 38 -8.50 10.00 0.41
CA CYS A 38 -8.70 9.11 -0.74
C CYS A 38 -10.18 8.99 -1.10
N VAL A 39 -11.06 8.74 -0.11
CA VAL A 39 -12.50 8.61 -0.35
C VAL A 39 -13.09 9.90 -0.90
N GLU A 40 -12.71 11.05 -0.34
CA GLU A 40 -13.14 12.36 -0.84
C GLU A 40 -12.68 12.60 -2.27
N GLY A 41 -11.40 12.32 -2.56
CA GLY A 41 -10.83 12.48 -3.91
C GLY A 41 -11.49 11.54 -4.92
N PHE A 42 -11.75 10.29 -4.53
CA PHE A 42 -12.46 9.33 -5.35
C PHE A 42 -13.87 9.81 -5.65
N LYS A 43 -14.64 10.23 -4.63
CA LYS A 43 -16.01 10.73 -4.80
C LYS A 43 -16.07 11.98 -5.68
N LYS A 44 -15.12 12.90 -5.54
CA LYS A 44 -14.99 14.08 -6.42
C LYS A 44 -14.75 13.69 -7.88
N SER A 45 -13.98 12.62 -8.11
CA SER A 45 -13.61 12.17 -9.46
C SER A 45 -14.63 11.22 -10.10
N ALA A 46 -15.35 10.45 -9.28
CA ALA A 46 -16.27 9.39 -9.69
C ALA A 46 -17.61 9.90 -10.22
N GLY A 47 -17.99 11.15 -9.93
CA GLY A 47 -19.30 11.69 -10.28
C GLY A 47 -20.44 10.88 -9.65
N ALA A 48 -21.56 10.73 -10.37
CA ALA A 48 -22.74 9.99 -9.93
C ALA A 48 -22.66 8.47 -10.22
N LEU A 49 -21.48 7.86 -10.04
CA LEU A 49 -21.33 6.41 -10.18
C LEU A 49 -22.24 5.67 -9.17
N PRO A 50 -22.94 4.61 -9.59
CA PRO A 50 -23.61 3.72 -8.65
C PRO A 50 -22.56 3.09 -7.73
N ASP A 51 -22.95 2.86 -6.48
CA ASP A 51 -22.13 2.22 -5.46
C ASP A 51 -20.79 2.94 -5.17
N VAL A 52 -20.74 4.27 -5.39
CA VAL A 52 -19.53 5.08 -5.17
C VAL A 52 -18.95 4.90 -3.76
N ASP A 53 -19.79 4.71 -2.75
CA ASP A 53 -19.35 4.44 -1.38
C ASP A 53 -18.64 3.08 -1.24
N ALA A 54 -19.21 2.01 -1.78
CA ALA A 54 -18.61 0.68 -1.72
C ALA A 54 -17.33 0.59 -2.55
N ARG A 55 -17.31 1.22 -3.74
CA ARG A 55 -16.14 1.26 -4.61
C ARG A 55 -15.02 2.10 -4.01
N SER A 56 -15.32 3.28 -3.50
CA SER A 56 -14.35 4.14 -2.81
C SER A 56 -13.78 3.45 -1.57
N ALA A 57 -14.60 2.78 -0.77
CA ALA A 57 -14.14 2.04 0.40
C ALA A 57 -13.17 0.91 0.02
N THR A 58 -13.52 0.11 -1.00
CA THR A 58 -12.69 -1.00 -1.45
C THR A 58 -11.37 -0.50 -2.07
N TYR A 59 -11.44 0.52 -2.91
CA TYR A 59 -10.28 1.12 -3.55
C TYR A 59 -9.35 1.78 -2.52
N CYS A 60 -9.87 2.62 -1.64
CA CYS A 60 -9.07 3.35 -0.67
C CYS A 60 -8.50 2.45 0.42
N SER A 61 -9.18 1.35 0.77
CA SER A 61 -8.59 0.33 1.64
C SER A 61 -7.38 -0.34 0.96
N CYS A 62 -7.49 -0.68 -0.33
CA CYS A 62 -6.37 -1.21 -1.09
C CYS A 62 -5.19 -0.22 -1.13
N VAL A 63 -5.46 1.05 -1.40
CA VAL A 63 -4.42 2.09 -1.47
C VAL A 63 -3.74 2.25 -0.12
N LEU A 64 -4.50 2.37 0.98
CA LEU A 64 -3.93 2.50 2.32
C LEU A 64 -3.06 1.29 2.68
N ASP A 65 -3.56 0.07 2.45
CA ASP A 65 -2.81 -1.15 2.72
C ASP A 65 -1.54 -1.25 1.88
N GLY A 66 -1.62 -0.85 0.60
CA GLY A 66 -0.49 -0.85 -0.31
C GLY A 66 0.57 0.18 0.08
N LEU A 67 0.14 1.38 0.49
CA LEU A 67 1.04 2.43 0.98
C LEU A 67 1.79 1.97 2.24
N GLN A 68 1.08 1.43 3.22
CA GLN A 68 1.70 0.94 4.47
C GLN A 68 2.72 -0.19 4.23
N LYS A 69 2.50 -1.01 3.20
CA LYS A 69 3.40 -2.12 2.87
C LYS A 69 4.63 -1.68 2.07
N SER A 70 4.46 -0.70 1.18
CA SER A 70 5.44 -0.41 0.13
C SER A 70 6.14 0.94 0.28
N VAL A 71 5.55 1.88 1.02
CA VAL A 71 6.07 3.23 1.21
C VAL A 71 6.43 3.43 2.69
N PRO A 72 7.68 3.79 3.01
CA PRO A 72 8.02 4.17 4.37
C PRO A 72 7.24 5.40 4.82
N ILE A 73 6.79 5.43 6.08
CA ILE A 73 6.02 6.58 6.60
C ILE A 73 6.75 7.92 6.42
N LYS A 74 8.08 7.93 6.56
CA LYS A 74 8.90 9.14 6.35
C LYS A 74 8.77 9.67 4.92
N ASP A 75 8.87 8.78 3.94
CA ASP A 75 8.71 9.11 2.52
C ASP A 75 7.30 9.61 2.23
N TYR A 76 6.28 8.94 2.79
CA TYR A 76 4.88 9.36 2.61
C TYR A 76 4.62 10.77 3.19
N THR A 77 5.10 11.06 4.40
CA THR A 77 4.96 12.39 5.01
C THR A 77 5.78 13.46 4.30
N ALA A 78 6.96 13.10 3.77
CA ALA A 78 7.77 14.01 2.96
C ALA A 78 7.05 14.34 1.65
N TYR A 79 6.46 13.35 1.00
CA TYR A 79 5.68 13.53 -0.22
C TYR A 79 4.45 14.41 0.01
N ASP A 80 3.69 14.20 1.08
CA ASP A 80 2.56 15.06 1.45
C ASP A 80 3.00 16.52 1.61
N ARG A 81 4.11 16.77 2.32
CA ARG A 81 4.69 18.12 2.43
C ARG A 81 5.07 18.69 1.06
N MET A 82 5.75 17.91 0.21
CA MET A 82 6.16 18.35 -1.13
C MET A 82 4.97 18.69 -2.02
N LEU A 83 3.84 18.00 -1.87
CA LEU A 83 2.60 18.33 -2.56
C LEU A 83 2.02 19.67 -2.10
N VAL A 84 2.05 19.96 -0.80
CA VAL A 84 1.56 21.22 -0.24
C VAL A 84 2.43 22.40 -0.68
N THR A 85 3.75 22.22 -0.77
CA THR A 85 4.69 23.29 -1.13
C THR A 85 4.99 23.41 -2.62
N ASP A 86 4.34 22.59 -3.48
CA ASP A 86 4.67 22.41 -4.91
C ASP A 86 6.19 22.22 -5.14
N GLU A 87 6.85 21.53 -4.21
CA GLU A 87 8.29 21.28 -4.30
C GLU A 87 8.54 20.22 -5.38
N LYS A 88 9.42 20.52 -6.34
CA LYS A 88 9.74 19.60 -7.45
C LYS A 88 11.17 19.11 -7.31
N GLY A 89 11.39 17.84 -7.64
CA GLY A 89 12.74 17.29 -7.68
C GLY A 89 12.80 15.76 -7.72
N PRO A 90 14.02 15.22 -7.82
CA PRO A 90 14.25 13.78 -7.99
C PRO A 90 13.69 12.93 -6.84
N GLU A 91 13.67 13.48 -5.62
CA GLU A 91 13.11 12.80 -4.46
C GLU A 91 11.58 12.70 -4.54
N ARG A 92 10.90 13.78 -4.91
CA ARG A 92 9.45 13.76 -5.17
C ARG A 92 9.12 12.74 -6.24
N ASP A 93 9.86 12.72 -7.35
CA ASP A 93 9.62 11.79 -8.46
C ASP A 93 9.83 10.33 -8.04
N ARG A 94 10.82 10.06 -7.16
CA ARG A 94 11.04 8.72 -6.59
C ARG A 94 9.84 8.27 -5.77
N ILE A 95 9.37 9.11 -4.86
CA ILE A 95 8.28 8.75 -3.95
C ILE A 95 6.95 8.66 -4.71
N GLU A 96 6.72 9.57 -5.65
CA GLU A 96 5.56 9.58 -6.54
C GLU A 96 5.45 8.26 -7.33
N LYS A 97 6.56 7.71 -7.82
CA LYS A 97 6.56 6.40 -8.49
C LYS A 97 6.12 5.27 -7.56
N LEU A 98 6.51 5.29 -6.29
CA LEU A 98 6.06 4.28 -5.31
C LEU A 98 4.56 4.40 -5.04
N VAL A 99 4.08 5.63 -4.82
CA VAL A 99 2.66 5.93 -4.59
C VAL A 99 1.82 5.54 -5.81
N ASN A 100 2.23 5.94 -7.02
CA ASN A 100 1.55 5.60 -8.27
C ASN A 100 1.58 4.09 -8.55
N GLY A 101 2.64 3.38 -8.17
CA GLY A 101 2.71 1.93 -8.25
C GLY A 101 1.60 1.25 -7.42
N VAL A 102 1.36 1.74 -6.19
CA VAL A 102 0.26 1.28 -5.34
C VAL A 102 -1.10 1.60 -5.97
N ILE A 103 -1.28 2.84 -6.42
CA ILE A 103 -2.53 3.30 -7.06
C ILE A 103 -2.86 2.42 -8.27
N ASN A 104 -1.92 2.22 -9.19
CA ASN A 104 -2.13 1.43 -10.40
C ASN A 104 -2.51 -0.01 -10.08
N MET A 105 -1.84 -0.64 -9.10
CA MET A 105 -2.17 -1.98 -8.63
C MET A 105 -3.61 -2.05 -8.08
N CYS A 106 -4.03 -1.05 -7.32
CA CYS A 106 -5.39 -0.98 -6.78
C CYS A 106 -6.45 -0.69 -7.83
N VAL A 107 -6.16 0.16 -8.82
CA VAL A 107 -7.04 0.41 -9.96
C VAL A 107 -7.22 -0.88 -10.77
N GLU A 108 -6.13 -1.58 -11.09
CA GLU A 108 -6.21 -2.87 -11.79
C GLU A 108 -7.04 -3.90 -11.03
N ALA A 109 -6.91 -3.94 -9.70
CA ALA A 109 -7.71 -4.83 -8.85
C ALA A 109 -9.21 -4.48 -8.86
N GLN A 110 -9.56 -3.21 -9.04
CA GLN A 110 -10.96 -2.77 -9.20
C GLN A 110 -11.51 -3.06 -10.60
N LEU A 111 -10.66 -3.02 -11.64
CA LEU A 111 -11.06 -3.29 -13.03
C LEU A 111 -11.22 -4.78 -13.34
N LYS A 112 -10.54 -5.66 -12.60
CA LYS A 112 -10.61 -7.12 -12.76
C LYS A 112 -11.78 -7.76 -11.98
N LYS A 113 -12.58 -6.96 -11.26
CA LYS A 113 -13.78 -7.39 -10.51
C LYS A 113 -15.04 -6.95 -11.23
#